data_AF-A0A382CGF1-F1
#
_entry.id   AF-A0A382CGF1-F1
#
_cell.length_a   1.000
_cell.length_b   1.000
_cell.length_c   1.000
_cell.angle_alpha   90.00
_cell.angle_beta   90.00
_cell.angle_gamma   90.00
#
_symmetry.space_group_name_H-M   'P 1'
#
loop_
_entity.id
_entity.type
_entity.pdbx_description
1 polymer ?
#
loop_
_entity_poly.entity_id
_entity_poly.type
_entity_poly.pdbx_seq_one_letter_code
_entity_poly.pdbx_strand_id
1 'polypeptide(L)'
;MPLTSVKQLKTVKRNVRKHVDAALEETGGLLRLAPAWVPRSFLQPGLRLKLHPNDTYAYGLNRGGIDERWFGSTTEAANEGRVPDEGLS
;
A
#
# COMPACT_ATOMS: atom_id res chain seq x y z
N MET A 1 18.03 10.98 6.58
CA MET A 1 16.95 10.48 7.47
C MET A 1 16.30 9.29 6.78
N PRO A 2 15.86 8.26 7.52
CA PRO A 2 15.15 7.12 6.92
C PRO A 2 13.84 7.60 6.28
N LEU A 3 13.46 6.99 5.15
CA LEU A 3 12.18 7.22 4.49
C LEU A 3 11.07 6.63 5.38
N THR A 4 10.11 7.44 5.78
CA THR A 4 9.04 7.04 6.72
C THR A 4 7.68 6.92 6.06
N SER A 5 7.56 7.33 4.79
CA SER A 5 6.31 7.28 4.05
C SER A 5 6.50 6.83 2.61
N VAL A 6 5.54 6.06 2.10
CA VAL A 6 5.47 5.68 0.68
C VAL A 6 5.42 6.88 -0.25
N LYS A 7 4.91 8.02 0.22
CA LYS A 7 4.87 9.29 -0.54
C LYS A 7 6.25 9.85 -0.88
N GLN A 8 7.28 9.40 -0.17
CA GLN A 8 8.68 9.79 -0.40
C GLN A 8 9.40 8.82 -1.35
N LEU A 9 8.75 7.73 -1.75
CA LEU A 9 9.31 6.72 -2.65
C LEU A 9 9.10 7.11 -4.11
N LYS A 10 9.96 6.57 -4.98
CA LYS A 10 9.86 6.70 -6.43
C LYS A 10 9.58 5.34 -7.05
N THR A 11 8.57 5.26 -7.91
CA THR A 11 8.29 4.05 -8.69
C THR A 11 9.40 3.77 -9.69
N VAL A 12 9.90 2.53 -9.69
CA VAL A 12 10.90 2.04 -10.65
C VAL A 12 10.22 1.10 -11.65
N LYS A 13 10.33 1.41 -12.95
CA LYS A 13 9.70 0.61 -14.03
C LYS A 13 10.71 -0.18 -14.90
N ARG A 14 12.01 0.03 -14.70
CA ARG A 14 13.08 -0.62 -15.47
C ARG A 14 14.05 -1.30 -14.52
N ASN A 15 14.68 -2.39 -14.96
CA ASN A 15 15.65 -3.15 -14.17
C ASN A 15 15.11 -3.60 -12.79
N VAL A 16 13.80 -3.86 -12.68
CA VAL A 16 13.12 -4.16 -11.40
C VAL A 16 13.79 -5.34 -10.68
N ARG A 17 14.11 -6.42 -11.39
CA ARG A 17 14.82 -7.58 -10.85
C ARG A 17 16.07 -7.18 -10.07
N LYS A 18 16.94 -6.35 -10.66
CA LYS A 18 18.19 -5.89 -10.02
C LYS A 18 17.93 -5.18 -8.68
N HIS A 19 16.89 -4.35 -8.62
CA HIS A 19 16.54 -3.62 -7.39
C HIS A 19 15.94 -4.54 -6.32
N VAL A 20 15.11 -5.50 -6.73
CA VAL A 20 14.52 -6.49 -5.82
C VAL A 20 15.60 -7.42 -5.25
N ASP A 21 16.48 -7.93 -6.09
CA ASP A 21 17.58 -8.82 -5.68
C ASP A 21 18.51 -8.11 -4.67
N ALA A 22 18.87 -6.85 -4.92
CA ALA A 22 19.67 -6.06 -3.99
C ALA A 22 18.98 -5.85 -2.64
N ALA A 23 17.66 -5.57 -2.64
CA ALA A 23 16.89 -5.40 -1.41
C ALA A 23 16.77 -6.71 -0.61
N LEU A 24 16.64 -7.85 -1.29
CA LEU A 24 16.64 -9.17 -0.66
C LEU A 24 18.00 -9.52 -0.09
N GLU A 25 19.09 -9.22 -0.79
CA GLU A 25 20.45 -9.45 -0.31
C GLU A 25 20.74 -8.62 0.95
N GLU A 26 20.40 -7.34 0.95
CA GLU A 26 20.59 -6.43 2.09
C GLU A 26 19.87 -6.89 3.36
N THR A 27 18.68 -7.49 3.21
CA THR A 27 17.82 -7.86 4.34
C THR A 27 17.90 -9.34 4.72
N GLY A 28 18.77 -10.12 4.06
CA GLY A 28 18.86 -11.57 4.28
C GLY A 28 17.62 -12.35 3.83
N GLY A 29 16.95 -11.90 2.76
CA GLY A 29 15.81 -12.56 2.14
C GLY A 29 14.44 -11.96 2.50
N LEU A 30 14.38 -10.82 3.21
CA LEU A 30 13.13 -10.17 3.60
C LEU A 30 12.79 -8.97 2.72
N LEU A 31 11.82 -9.12 1.81
CA LEU A 31 11.31 -8.00 1.02
C LEU A 31 10.19 -7.26 1.76
N ARG A 32 10.41 -5.98 2.09
CA ARG A 32 9.39 -5.13 2.72
C ARG A 32 8.53 -4.47 1.64
N LEU A 33 7.23 -4.71 1.70
CA LEU A 33 6.26 -4.13 0.77
C LEU A 33 5.65 -2.84 1.32
N ALA A 34 5.30 -1.93 0.41
CA ALA A 34 4.44 -0.81 0.72
C ALA A 34 3.06 -1.31 1.20
N PRO A 35 2.35 -0.53 2.03
CA PRO A 35 1.00 -0.89 2.42
C PRO A 35 0.06 -0.90 1.20
N ALA A 36 -0.72 -1.97 1.06
CA ALA A 36 -1.64 -2.19 -0.06
C ALA A 36 -3.10 -2.00 0.38
N TRP A 37 -3.37 -0.81 0.92
CA TRP A 37 -4.65 -0.43 1.50
C TRP A 37 -5.66 -0.07 0.42
N VAL A 38 -6.90 -0.52 0.59
CA VAL A 38 -8.01 -0.11 -0.27
C VAL A 38 -9.10 0.48 0.63
N PRO A 39 -9.46 1.77 0.45
CA PRO A 39 -10.53 2.38 1.21
C PRO A 39 -11.90 2.13 0.54
N ARG A 40 -12.97 2.10 1.34
CA ARG A 40 -14.36 2.17 0.83
C ARG A 40 -15.11 3.31 1.49
N SER A 41 -15.63 4.22 0.66
CA SER A 41 -16.32 5.44 1.10
C SER A 41 -17.64 5.19 1.83
N PHE A 42 -18.29 4.06 1.57
CA PHE A 42 -19.61 3.72 2.09
C PHE A 42 -19.60 2.78 3.30
N LEU A 43 -18.42 2.29 3.72
CA LEU A 43 -18.28 1.35 4.83
C LEU A 43 -17.54 1.98 6.01
N GLN A 44 -18.05 1.75 7.23
CA GLN A 44 -17.31 2.09 8.44
C GLN A 44 -16.34 0.95 8.81
N PRO A 45 -15.07 1.25 9.15
CA PRO A 45 -14.10 0.23 9.46
C PRO A 45 -14.40 -0.43 10.81
N GLY A 46 -14.75 -1.73 10.78
CA GLY A 46 -14.96 -2.54 11.99
C GLY A 46 -13.67 -2.99 12.70
N LEU A 47 -12.50 -2.46 12.30
CA LEU A 47 -11.17 -2.69 12.88
C LEU A 47 -10.68 -4.16 12.93
N ARG A 48 -11.35 -5.07 12.22
CA ARG A 48 -10.98 -6.50 12.20
C ARG A 48 -9.62 -6.77 11.55
N LEU A 49 -9.18 -5.91 10.64
CA LEU A 49 -7.85 -5.96 10.02
C LEU A 49 -6.70 -5.63 10.99
N LYS A 50 -7.01 -5.11 12.20
CA LYS A 50 -6.02 -4.76 13.23
C LYS A 50 -4.87 -3.91 12.69
N LEU A 51 -5.21 -2.92 11.87
CA LEU A 51 -4.25 -1.97 11.34
C LEU A 51 -3.69 -1.08 12.45
N HIS A 52 -2.54 -0.45 12.20
CA HIS A 52 -2.09 0.64 13.05
C HIS A 52 -3.17 1.75 13.06
N PRO A 53 -3.48 2.41 14.19
CA PRO A 53 -4.57 3.39 14.25
C PRO A 53 -4.51 4.48 13.16
N ASN A 54 -3.31 4.96 12.84
CA ASN A 54 -3.08 5.95 11.78
C ASN A 54 -3.44 5.47 10.36
N ASP A 55 -3.51 4.16 10.14
CA ASP A 55 -3.81 3.58 8.83
C ASP A 55 -5.32 3.41 8.60
N THR A 56 -6.14 3.48 9.64
CA THR A 56 -7.61 3.27 9.55
C THR A 56 -8.26 4.18 8.51
N TYR A 57 -7.74 5.40 8.35
CA TYR A 57 -8.15 6.39 7.36
C TYR A 57 -6.94 6.94 6.59
N ALA A 58 -6.05 6.05 6.13
CA ALA A 58 -4.79 6.44 5.48
C ALA A 58 -4.97 7.38 4.26
N TYR A 59 -6.12 7.34 3.59
CA TYR A 59 -6.47 8.19 2.45
C TYR A 59 -7.35 9.40 2.81
N GLY A 60 -7.60 9.65 4.11
CA GLY A 60 -8.48 10.70 4.60
C GLY A 60 -9.94 10.26 4.72
N LEU A 61 -10.70 10.94 5.60
CA LEU A 61 -12.10 10.59 5.91
C LEU A 61 -13.00 10.62 4.68
N ASN A 62 -12.73 11.50 3.71
CA ASN A 62 -13.48 11.63 2.47
C ASN A 62 -13.32 10.42 1.53
N ARG A 63 -12.28 9.60 1.70
CA ARG A 63 -12.05 8.38 0.92
C ARG A 63 -12.64 7.14 1.61
N GLY A 64 -13.05 7.26 2.87
CA GLY A 64 -13.57 6.16 3.68
C GLY A 64 -12.51 5.43 4.49
N GLY A 65 -12.96 4.50 5.33
CA GLY A 65 -12.06 3.66 6.13
C GLY A 65 -11.40 2.57 5.28
N ILE A 66 -10.24 2.09 5.73
CA ILE A 66 -9.62 0.89 5.15
C ILE A 66 -10.38 -0.34 5.63
N ASP A 67 -10.95 -1.08 4.69
CA ASP A 67 -11.66 -2.33 4.89
C ASP A 67 -11.00 -3.51 4.18
N GLU A 68 -10.14 -3.23 3.21
CA GLU A 68 -9.49 -4.21 2.36
C GLU A 68 -7.97 -3.98 2.30
N ARG A 69 -7.22 -5.09 2.21
CA ARG A 69 -5.79 -5.11 1.90
C ARG A 69 -5.55 -6.15 0.81
N TRP A 70 -5.09 -5.73 -0.35
CA TRP A 70 -4.91 -6.63 -1.50
C TRP A 70 -3.44 -7.04 -1.60
N PHE A 71 -3.14 -8.34 -1.60
CA PHE A 71 -1.78 -8.87 -1.74
C PHE A 71 -1.62 -9.60 -3.08
N GLY A 72 -0.54 -9.30 -3.82
CA GLY A 72 -0.29 -9.88 -5.14
C GLY A 72 -1.33 -9.50 -6.18
N SER A 73 -2.01 -8.36 -6.01
CA SER A 73 -3.11 -7.97 -6.88
C SER A 73 -2.59 -7.27 -8.13
N THR A 74 -3.14 -7.68 -9.26
CA THR A 74 -2.92 -7.04 -10.57
C THR A 74 -4.13 -6.22 -11.01
N THR A 75 -5.12 -6.07 -10.14
CA THR A 75 -6.39 -5.40 -10.42
C THR A 75 -6.43 -4.05 -9.72
N GLU A 76 -6.74 -2.99 -10.47
CA GLU A 76 -6.92 -1.65 -9.90
C GLU A 76 -8.23 -1.57 -9.10
N ALA A 77 -8.21 -0.84 -7.98
CA ALA A 77 -9.41 -0.61 -7.18
C ALA A 77 -10.41 0.29 -7.94
N ALA A 78 -11.67 -0.13 -8.04
CA ALA A 78 -12.73 0.65 -8.69
C ALA A 78 -13.30 1.74 -7.76
N ASN A 79 -12.44 2.64 -7.28
CA ASN A 79 -12.79 3.74 -6.39
C ASN A 79 -12.78 5.08 -7.14
N GLU A 80 -13.74 5.95 -6.83
CA GLU A 80 -13.68 7.35 -7.25
C GLU A 80 -12.47 8.04 -6.61
N GLY A 81 -11.71 8.79 -7.42
CA GLY A 81 -10.53 9.52 -6.95
C GLY A 81 -9.36 8.63 -6.49
N ARG A 82 -9.32 7.35 -6.91
CA ARG A 82 -8.23 6.41 -6.59
C ARG A 82 -6.85 6.98 -6.90
N VAL A 83 -5.85 6.64 -6.10
CA VAL A 83 -4.45 6.88 -6.47
C VAL A 83 -4.02 5.88 -7.56
N PRO A 84 -2.96 6.16 -8.34
CA PRO A 84 -2.59 5.32 -9.49
C PRO A 84 -2.32 3.85 -9.16
N ASP A 85 -1.77 3.58 -7.97
CA ASP A 85 -1.38 2.25 -7.48
C ASP A 85 -2.41 1.61 -6.53
N GLU A 86 -3.57 2.24 -6.33
CA GLU A 86 -4.61 1.73 -5.43
C GLU A 86 -5.17 0.39 -5.94
N GLY A 87 -5.06 -0.65 -5.11
CA GLY A 87 -5.45 -2.03 -5.46
C GLY A 87 -4.32 -2.87 -6.07
N LEU A 88 -3.14 -2.32 -6.35
CA LEU A 88 -2.00 -3.08 -6.90
C LEU A 88 -1.02 -3.50 -5.80
N SER A 89 -0.45 -4.72 -5.90
CA SER A 89 0.59 -5.19 -4.96
C SER A 89 1.46 -6.34 -5.46
#